data_AF-A0A8T1QBJ9-F1
#
_entry.id   AF-A0A8T1QBJ9-F1
#
_cell.length_a   1.000
_cell.length_b   1.000
_cell.length_c   1.000
_cell.angle_alpha   90.00
_cell.angle_beta   90.00
_cell.angle_gamma   90.00
#
_symmetry.space_group_name_H-M   'P 1'
#
loop_
_entity.id
_entity.type
_entity.pdbx_description
1 polymer ?
#
loop_
_entity_poly.entity_id
_entity_poly.type
_entity_poly.pdbx_seq_one_letter_code
_entity_poly.pdbx_strand_id
1 'polypeptide(L)'
;MAEEKLNTEVPIEENGTPEPVNGHEEASEPSLTLEKDEGDGKKHEDDGKKDDDDGKEVSKKKKKKNKSKKKKEVPEQTDPPSIPVFPSGEFPEGEIQQYKDDNLWRTTSEEKRELERLEKPLYNSVRRAAEVHRQVRKYIKGILKPGMLMTDLCETLENTVRKLISENGLQAGIAFPTGCSLNWVAAHWTPNTGDKTVLHYDDVMKLDFGTHIDGYIVDSAFTVAFNPMFDPLLEASREATNTGIKECGIDVRLCDVGAAIQEVMESYEVEINGKVYQVKEYPKLEWT
;
A
#
# COMPACT_ATOMS: atom_id res chain seq x y z
N MET A 1 -12.83 54.18 47.72
CA MET A 1 -12.78 53.44 46.45
C MET A 1 -12.07 52.14 46.78
N ALA A 2 -12.71 51.21 47.48
CA ALA A 2 -13.69 50.23 46.97
C ALA A 2 -13.06 49.34 45.90
N GLU A 3 -12.64 48.14 46.29
CA GLU A 3 -12.90 46.92 45.55
C GLU A 3 -12.75 45.71 46.48
N GLU A 4 -13.62 44.74 46.23
CA GLU A 4 -14.29 43.87 47.18
C GLU A 4 -13.78 42.44 47.01
N LYS A 5 -13.52 41.75 48.13
CA LYS A 5 -13.28 40.31 48.14
C LYS A 5 -14.63 39.60 48.06
N LEU A 6 -14.80 38.69 47.10
CA LEU A 6 -15.80 37.63 47.22
C LEU A 6 -15.14 36.28 46.96
N ASN A 7 -15.05 35.51 48.05
CA ASN A 7 -14.66 34.12 48.11
C ASN A 7 -15.94 33.39 48.52
N THR A 8 -16.46 32.49 47.69
CA THR A 8 -17.56 31.60 48.09
C THR A 8 -17.34 30.21 47.51
N GLU A 9 -17.09 29.29 48.44
CA GLU A 9 -17.01 27.85 48.29
C GLU A 9 -18.38 27.27 47.85
N VAL A 10 -18.35 26.17 47.09
CA VAL A 10 -19.53 25.35 46.76
C VAL A 10 -19.31 23.95 47.35
N PRO A 11 -20.27 23.37 48.08
CA PRO A 11 -20.10 22.10 48.79
C PRO A 11 -20.36 20.87 47.91
N ILE A 12 -19.73 19.76 48.32
CA ILE A 12 -19.84 18.40 47.79
C ILE A 12 -21.01 17.69 48.48
N GLU A 13 -21.88 17.01 47.72
CA GLU A 13 -22.81 16.01 48.26
C GLU A 13 -22.56 14.64 47.60
N GLU A 14 -22.39 13.63 48.45
CA GLU A 14 -22.38 12.19 48.14
C GLU A 14 -23.80 11.62 48.15
N ASN A 15 -24.08 10.68 47.24
CA ASN A 15 -25.05 9.57 47.31
C ASN A 15 -25.06 8.92 45.90
N GLY A 16 -25.06 7.62 45.64
CA GLY A 16 -25.13 6.36 46.37
C GLY A 16 -25.27 5.26 45.28
N THR A 17 -24.63 4.12 45.47
CA THR A 17 -24.60 2.97 44.54
C THR A 17 -25.96 2.26 44.37
N PRO A 18 -26.23 1.68 43.18
CA PRO A 18 -27.09 0.50 43.07
C PRO A 18 -26.34 -0.74 42.54
N GLU A 19 -26.69 -1.89 43.12
CA GLU A 19 -26.24 -3.26 42.82
C GLU A 19 -26.97 -3.90 41.61
N PRO A 20 -26.54 -5.08 41.11
CA PRO A 20 -26.71 -5.51 39.72
C PRO A 20 -28.02 -6.27 39.47
N VAL A 21 -28.58 -6.12 38.26
CA VAL A 21 -29.72 -6.91 37.79
C VAL A 21 -29.25 -7.91 36.75
N ASN A 22 -29.45 -9.19 37.08
CA ASN A 22 -29.18 -10.37 36.27
C ASN A 22 -30.40 -10.64 35.39
N GLY A 23 -30.21 -10.82 34.07
CA GLY A 23 -31.29 -11.06 33.12
C GLY A 23 -30.77 -11.61 31.80
N HIS A 24 -30.79 -12.94 31.69
CA HIS A 24 -30.60 -13.71 30.45
C HIS A 24 -31.66 -13.34 29.42
N GLU A 25 -31.25 -12.94 28.21
CA GLU A 25 -32.03 -13.13 26.99
C GLU A 25 -31.06 -13.40 25.83
N GLU A 26 -31.24 -14.56 25.19
CA GLU A 26 -30.47 -15.06 24.06
C GLU A 26 -30.63 -14.16 22.83
N ALA A 27 -29.51 -13.67 22.29
CA ALA A 27 -29.50 -13.06 20.97
C ALA A 27 -29.46 -14.17 19.91
N SER A 28 -30.60 -14.39 19.25
CA SER A 28 -30.73 -15.28 18.10
C SER A 28 -29.99 -14.73 16.87
N GLU A 29 -29.18 -15.57 16.23
CA GLU A 29 -28.49 -15.32 14.96
C GLU A 29 -29.45 -14.95 13.82
N PRO A 30 -29.13 -13.97 12.95
CA PRO A 30 -29.84 -13.83 11.69
C PRO A 30 -29.27 -14.82 10.66
N SER A 31 -30.03 -15.89 10.42
CA SER A 31 -29.84 -16.81 9.29
C SER A 31 -30.10 -16.09 7.96
N LEU A 32 -29.08 -15.98 7.11
CA LEU A 32 -29.25 -15.58 5.72
C LEU A 32 -29.82 -16.75 4.92
N THR A 33 -31.12 -16.74 4.70
CA THR A 33 -31.82 -17.63 3.77
C THR A 33 -31.53 -17.22 2.33
N LEU A 34 -30.94 -18.14 1.56
CA LEU A 34 -30.82 -18.08 0.11
C LEU A 34 -32.21 -18.31 -0.51
N GLU A 35 -32.82 -17.25 -1.04
CA GLU A 35 -33.97 -17.40 -1.94
C GLU A 35 -33.46 -17.81 -3.33
N LYS A 36 -33.89 -19.01 -3.76
CA LYS A 36 -33.83 -19.48 -5.13
C LYS A 36 -34.95 -18.80 -5.91
N ASP A 37 -34.60 -18.12 -6.99
CA ASP A 37 -35.58 -17.72 -8.00
C ASP A 37 -35.43 -18.67 -9.21
N GLU A 38 -36.48 -19.47 -9.44
CA GLU A 38 -36.69 -20.33 -10.60
C GLU A 38 -37.66 -19.63 -11.57
N GLY A 39 -37.36 -19.64 -12.86
CA GLY A 39 -38.29 -19.26 -13.93
C GLY A 39 -37.56 -19.03 -15.25
N ASP A 40 -37.39 -20.10 -16.06
CA ASP A 40 -38.15 -20.36 -17.30
C ASP A 40 -37.75 -19.38 -18.44
N GLY A 41 -37.15 -19.77 -19.55
CA GLY A 41 -37.35 -20.94 -20.38
C GLY A 41 -37.67 -20.45 -21.81
N LYS A 42 -36.78 -20.72 -22.77
CA LYS A 42 -37.17 -20.85 -24.18
C LYS A 42 -36.07 -21.54 -24.99
N LYS A 43 -36.33 -22.82 -25.26
CA LYS A 43 -35.76 -23.59 -26.36
C LYS A 43 -36.28 -23.04 -27.69
N HIS A 44 -35.44 -23.05 -28.70
CA HIS A 44 -35.86 -23.40 -30.06
C HIS A 44 -34.79 -24.31 -30.65
N GLU A 45 -35.16 -25.58 -30.83
CA GLU A 45 -34.61 -26.49 -31.82
C GLU A 45 -35.15 -26.05 -33.20
N ASP A 46 -34.35 -26.24 -34.26
CA ASP A 46 -34.80 -27.06 -35.41
C ASP A 46 -33.62 -27.46 -36.33
N ASP A 47 -33.54 -28.76 -36.55
CA ASP A 47 -33.11 -29.59 -37.70
C ASP A 47 -32.15 -29.01 -38.78
N GLY A 48 -31.19 -29.75 -39.34
CA GLY A 48 -31.07 -31.19 -39.52
C GLY A 48 -30.86 -31.49 -41.01
N LYS A 49 -29.66 -31.96 -41.42
CA LYS A 49 -29.49 -32.99 -42.47
C LYS A 49 -28.03 -33.43 -42.65
N LYS A 50 -27.84 -34.75 -42.56
CA LYS A 50 -26.74 -35.51 -43.16
C LYS A 50 -27.08 -35.80 -44.63
N ASP A 51 -26.05 -35.96 -45.45
CA ASP A 51 -25.96 -37.05 -46.43
C ASP A 51 -24.47 -37.24 -46.82
N ASP A 52 -24.06 -38.51 -46.85
CA ASP A 52 -22.74 -39.04 -47.22
C ASP A 52 -22.55 -39.05 -48.76
N ASP A 53 -21.29 -39.01 -49.24
CA ASP A 53 -20.65 -40.11 -50.01
C ASP A 53 -19.43 -39.65 -50.86
N ASP A 54 -18.61 -40.65 -51.15
CA ASP A 54 -17.20 -40.83 -51.49
C ASP A 54 -16.62 -40.22 -52.79
N GLY A 55 -15.28 -40.16 -52.88
CA GLY A 55 -14.55 -39.88 -54.14
C GLY A 55 -13.10 -39.36 -54.05
N LYS A 56 -12.13 -40.26 -54.25
CA LYS A 56 -10.65 -40.06 -54.33
C LYS A 56 -10.17 -39.08 -55.43
N GLU A 57 -9.14 -38.27 -55.15
CA GLU A 57 -7.78 -38.34 -55.77
C GLU A 57 -6.83 -37.15 -55.42
N VAL A 58 -5.64 -37.52 -54.90
CA VAL A 58 -4.27 -37.04 -55.21
C VAL A 58 -4.00 -35.54 -55.51
N SER A 59 -3.32 -34.84 -54.59
CA SER A 59 -1.94 -34.28 -54.77
C SER A 59 -1.62 -32.98 -54.00
N LYS A 60 -0.33 -32.88 -53.64
CA LYS A 60 0.47 -31.69 -53.24
C LYS A 60 0.41 -31.20 -51.78
N LYS A 61 1.38 -31.70 -51.02
CA LYS A 61 2.01 -31.06 -49.84
C LYS A 61 2.21 -29.55 -50.06
N LYS A 62 1.48 -28.71 -49.34
CA LYS A 62 1.89 -27.34 -48.99
C LYS A 62 2.26 -27.30 -47.51
N LYS A 63 3.55 -27.04 -47.24
CA LYS A 63 4.10 -26.71 -45.91
C LYS A 63 3.22 -25.62 -45.26
N LYS A 64 2.42 -25.98 -44.26
CA LYS A 64 1.85 -25.00 -43.31
C LYS A 64 3.03 -24.41 -42.54
N LYS A 65 3.45 -23.20 -42.91
CA LYS A 65 4.32 -22.38 -42.06
C LYS A 65 3.55 -22.14 -40.75
N ASN A 66 4.07 -22.69 -39.65
CA ASN A 66 3.62 -22.32 -38.31
C ASN A 66 3.73 -20.80 -38.18
N LYS A 67 2.57 -20.14 -38.07
CA LYS A 67 2.50 -18.77 -37.56
C LYS A 67 3.02 -18.84 -36.13
N SER A 68 4.27 -18.45 -35.93
CA SER A 68 4.80 -18.15 -34.61
C SER A 68 3.82 -17.20 -33.95
N LYS A 69 3.27 -17.60 -32.80
CA LYS A 69 2.52 -16.69 -31.92
C LYS A 69 3.47 -15.53 -31.63
N LYS A 70 3.20 -14.38 -32.24
CA LYS A 70 3.90 -13.13 -31.96
C LYS A 70 3.70 -12.90 -30.45
N LYS A 71 4.78 -12.96 -29.66
CA LYS A 71 4.71 -12.51 -28.26
C LYS A 71 4.12 -11.11 -28.31
N LYS A 72 3.00 -10.90 -27.64
CA LYS A 72 2.38 -9.57 -27.50
C LYS A 72 3.42 -8.77 -26.72
N GLU A 73 4.16 -7.88 -27.39
CA GLU A 73 5.08 -6.96 -26.71
C GLU A 73 4.25 -6.18 -25.70
N VAL A 74 4.63 -6.26 -24.44
CA VAL A 74 4.03 -5.43 -23.40
C VAL A 74 4.41 -3.99 -23.74
N PRO A 75 3.46 -3.07 -23.91
CA PRO A 75 3.79 -1.69 -24.24
C PRO A 75 4.71 -1.11 -23.18
N GLU A 76 5.83 -0.51 -23.60
CA GLU A 76 6.74 0.20 -22.71
C GLU A 76 6.04 1.43 -22.13
N GLN A 77 6.33 1.75 -20.86
CA GLN A 77 5.80 2.93 -20.18
C GLN A 77 6.29 4.23 -20.87
N THR A 78 5.47 5.27 -20.90
CA THR A 78 5.83 6.58 -21.46
C THR A 78 6.65 7.43 -20.47
N ASP A 79 7.23 8.54 -20.97
CA ASP A 79 7.84 9.58 -20.15
C ASP A 79 7.19 10.95 -20.47
N PRO A 80 6.37 11.53 -19.57
CA PRO A 80 6.01 11.04 -18.23
C PRO A 80 5.10 9.80 -18.28
N PRO A 81 5.02 9.00 -17.19
CA PRO A 81 4.19 7.79 -17.15
C PRO A 81 2.71 8.08 -17.38
N SER A 82 2.07 7.32 -18.26
CA SER A 82 0.66 7.52 -18.63
C SER A 82 -0.10 6.24 -18.98
N ILE A 83 0.60 5.13 -19.21
CA ILE A 83 -0.02 3.85 -19.56
C ILE A 83 -0.39 3.12 -18.28
N PRO A 84 -1.67 2.74 -18.09
CA PRO A 84 -2.07 1.91 -16.95
C PRO A 84 -1.28 0.61 -16.83
N VAL A 85 -1.03 0.21 -15.60
CA VAL A 85 -0.17 -0.95 -15.29
C VAL A 85 -0.79 -2.26 -15.80
N PHE A 86 -0.02 -2.99 -16.61
CA PHE A 86 -0.20 -4.38 -17.10
C PHE A 86 -1.64 -4.87 -17.41
N PRO A 87 -2.07 -4.85 -18.68
CA PRO A 87 -3.37 -5.41 -19.11
C PRO A 87 -3.49 -6.94 -19.00
N SER A 88 -2.42 -7.65 -18.64
CA SER A 88 -2.38 -9.11 -18.56
C SER A 88 -3.11 -9.67 -17.34
N GLY A 89 -3.33 -8.85 -16.30
CA GLY A 89 -3.97 -9.27 -15.05
C GLY A 89 -3.06 -10.08 -14.12
N GLU A 90 -1.77 -10.25 -14.44
CA GLU A 90 -0.74 -10.78 -13.53
C GLU A 90 0.32 -9.70 -13.30
N PHE A 91 0.57 -9.39 -12.03
CA PHE A 91 1.48 -8.32 -11.61
C PHE A 91 2.75 -8.90 -10.95
N PRO A 92 3.90 -8.22 -11.09
CA PRO A 92 5.17 -8.72 -10.57
C PRO A 92 5.14 -8.87 -9.05
N GLU A 93 5.73 -9.96 -8.58
CA GLU A 93 5.89 -10.22 -7.14
C GLU A 93 6.86 -9.22 -6.52
N GLY A 94 6.68 -8.96 -5.22
CA GLY A 94 7.68 -8.25 -4.43
C GLY A 94 8.87 -9.15 -4.09
N GLU A 95 9.71 -8.67 -3.19
CA GLU A 95 10.74 -9.52 -2.59
C GLU A 95 10.10 -10.57 -1.69
N ILE A 96 10.47 -11.84 -1.88
CA ILE A 96 10.00 -12.95 -1.04
C ILE A 96 11.12 -13.29 -0.06
N GLN A 97 10.86 -13.10 1.24
CA GLN A 97 11.76 -13.49 2.31
C GLN A 97 11.24 -14.73 3.03
N GLN A 98 12.15 -15.60 3.47
CA GLN A 98 11.79 -16.71 4.35
C GLN A 98 11.67 -16.20 5.78
N TYR A 99 10.65 -16.66 6.50
CA TYR A 99 10.57 -16.41 7.95
C TYR A 99 11.80 -16.96 8.65
N LYS A 100 12.20 -16.30 9.74
CA LYS A 100 13.28 -16.75 10.62
C LYS A 100 12.94 -18.09 11.28
N ASP A 101 13.93 -18.75 11.85
CA ASP A 101 13.82 -20.06 12.52
C ASP A 101 13.39 -21.21 11.58
N ASP A 102 13.22 -22.42 12.12
CA ASP A 102 12.85 -23.61 11.35
C ASP A 102 11.37 -23.56 10.90
N ASN A 103 11.11 -22.72 9.90
CA ASN A 103 9.80 -22.47 9.31
C ASN A 103 9.66 -23.05 7.89
N LEU A 104 10.56 -23.94 7.49
CA LEU A 104 10.56 -24.62 6.18
C LEU A 104 9.22 -25.32 5.89
N TRP A 105 8.53 -25.78 6.93
CA TRP A 105 7.21 -26.40 6.80
C TRP A 105 6.15 -25.45 6.21
N ARG A 106 6.28 -24.13 6.38
CA ARG A 106 5.33 -23.14 5.84
C ARG A 106 5.35 -23.07 4.31
N THR A 107 6.51 -23.34 3.71
CA THR A 107 6.67 -23.35 2.24
C THR A 107 6.53 -24.75 1.65
N THR A 108 6.82 -25.79 2.42
CA THR A 108 6.81 -27.19 1.94
C THR A 108 5.49 -27.92 2.21
N SER A 109 4.73 -27.54 3.24
CA SER A 109 3.44 -28.14 3.58
C SER A 109 2.43 -27.95 2.44
N GLU A 110 1.80 -29.04 2.02
CA GLU A 110 0.76 -29.04 0.99
C GLU A 110 -0.42 -28.15 1.37
N GLU A 111 -0.87 -28.22 2.62
CA GLU A 111 -1.96 -27.41 3.15
C GLU A 111 -1.65 -25.91 3.04
N LYS A 112 -0.45 -25.50 3.47
CA LYS A 112 -0.04 -24.09 3.42
C LYS A 112 0.09 -23.58 2.00
N ARG A 113 0.58 -24.40 1.08
CA ARG A 113 0.68 -24.05 -0.35
C ARG A 113 -0.69 -23.90 -1.01
N GLU A 114 -1.68 -24.71 -0.63
CA GLU A 114 -3.03 -24.56 -1.16
C GLU A 114 -3.73 -23.33 -0.58
N LEU A 115 -3.56 -23.05 0.72
CA LEU A 115 -4.04 -21.80 1.33
C LEU A 115 -3.44 -20.57 0.62
N GLU A 116 -2.13 -20.56 0.39
CA GLU A 116 -1.44 -19.48 -0.35
C GLU A 116 -1.99 -19.32 -1.78
N ARG A 117 -2.37 -20.42 -2.44
CA ARG A 117 -2.95 -20.40 -3.78
C ARG A 117 -4.34 -19.76 -3.78
N LEU A 118 -5.15 -19.98 -2.75
CA LEU A 118 -6.48 -19.39 -2.60
C LEU A 118 -6.40 -17.86 -2.42
N GLU A 119 -5.35 -17.37 -1.78
CA GLU A 119 -5.09 -15.93 -1.57
C GLU A 119 -4.50 -15.22 -2.80
N LYS A 120 -4.17 -15.95 -3.88
CA LYS A 120 -3.57 -15.38 -5.11
C LYS A 120 -4.31 -14.13 -5.64
N PRO A 121 -5.67 -14.07 -5.68
CA PRO A 121 -6.38 -12.87 -6.13
C PRO A 121 -6.08 -11.64 -5.27
N LEU A 122 -6.04 -11.80 -3.94
CA LEU A 122 -5.70 -10.73 -3.00
C LEU A 122 -4.27 -10.23 -3.25
N TYR A 123 -3.30 -11.15 -3.31
CA TYR A 123 -1.91 -10.76 -3.58
C TYR A 123 -1.76 -10.06 -4.92
N ASN A 124 -2.53 -10.48 -5.93
CA ASN A 124 -2.48 -9.84 -7.24
C ASN A 124 -3.00 -8.38 -7.19
N SER A 125 -4.03 -8.09 -6.39
CA SER A 125 -4.49 -6.72 -6.12
C SER A 125 -3.43 -5.87 -5.42
N VAL A 126 -2.77 -6.41 -4.39
CA VAL A 126 -1.66 -5.73 -3.69
C VAL A 126 -0.48 -5.50 -4.65
N ARG A 127 -0.11 -6.50 -5.46
CA ARG A 127 1.01 -6.40 -6.43
C ARG A 127 0.74 -5.35 -7.50
N ARG A 128 -0.52 -5.21 -7.97
CA ARG A 128 -0.93 -4.13 -8.87
C ARG A 128 -0.73 -2.76 -8.24
N ALA A 129 -1.26 -2.57 -7.04
CA ALA A 129 -1.11 -1.31 -6.29
C ALA A 129 0.38 -0.97 -6.06
N ALA A 130 1.18 -1.96 -5.70
CA ALA A 130 2.62 -1.82 -5.45
C ALA A 130 3.40 -1.45 -6.72
N GLU A 131 3.03 -2.02 -7.86
CA GLU A 131 3.67 -1.69 -9.14
C GLU A 131 3.37 -0.25 -9.57
N VAL A 132 2.14 0.23 -9.38
CA VAL A 132 1.81 1.64 -9.57
C VAL A 132 2.69 2.50 -8.67
N HIS A 133 2.77 2.18 -7.37
CA HIS A 133 3.59 2.91 -6.41
C HIS A 133 5.05 2.99 -6.85
N ARG A 134 5.65 1.86 -7.27
CA ARG A 134 7.03 1.80 -7.80
C ARG A 134 7.25 2.72 -9.00
N GLN A 135 6.35 2.70 -9.98
CA GLN A 135 6.48 3.53 -11.19
C GLN A 135 6.32 5.02 -10.87
N VAL A 136 5.34 5.38 -10.03
CA VAL A 136 5.15 6.77 -9.58
C VAL A 136 6.36 7.25 -8.80
N ARG A 137 6.81 6.51 -7.78
CA ARG A 137 8.01 6.83 -6.99
C ARG A 137 9.23 7.03 -7.87
N LYS A 138 9.46 6.16 -8.86
CA LYS A 138 10.58 6.28 -9.80
C LYS A 138 10.50 7.56 -10.62
N TYR A 139 9.33 7.90 -11.13
CA TYR A 139 9.11 9.12 -11.89
C TYR A 139 9.31 10.38 -11.04
N ILE A 140 8.69 10.43 -9.86
CA ILE A 140 8.79 11.58 -8.95
C ILE A 140 10.24 11.84 -8.51
N LYS A 141 11.00 10.79 -8.20
CA LYS A 141 12.45 10.90 -7.93
C LYS A 141 13.24 11.51 -9.08
N GLY A 142 12.82 11.32 -10.33
CA GLY A 142 13.48 11.87 -11.52
C GLY A 142 13.23 13.36 -11.75
N ILE A 143 12.14 13.91 -11.21
CA ILE A 143 11.75 15.31 -11.42
C ILE A 143 11.91 16.20 -10.18
N LEU A 144 12.02 15.60 -9.00
CA LEU A 144 12.19 16.29 -7.73
C LEU A 144 13.43 17.20 -7.73
N LYS A 145 13.24 18.46 -7.34
CA LYS A 145 14.30 19.45 -7.21
C LYS A 145 13.90 20.57 -6.24
N PRO A 146 14.87 21.23 -5.59
CA PRO A 146 14.61 22.46 -4.85
C PRO A 146 13.96 23.51 -5.76
N GLY A 147 13.08 24.33 -5.18
CA GLY A 147 12.30 25.35 -5.87
C GLY A 147 10.91 24.92 -6.34
N MET A 148 10.56 23.63 -6.20
CA MET A 148 9.20 23.15 -6.49
C MET A 148 8.23 23.56 -5.38
N LEU A 149 7.03 24.01 -5.76
CA LEU A 149 5.94 24.18 -4.81
C LEU A 149 5.45 22.81 -4.33
N MET A 150 5.16 22.70 -3.03
CA MET A 150 4.66 21.45 -2.45
C MET A 150 3.32 21.04 -3.07
N THR A 151 2.47 22.01 -3.42
CA THR A 151 1.19 21.79 -4.12
C THR A 151 1.42 21.13 -5.48
N ASP A 152 2.33 21.68 -6.29
CA ASP A 152 2.64 21.18 -7.63
C ASP A 152 3.21 19.75 -7.57
N LEU A 153 4.03 19.47 -6.54
CA LEU A 153 4.55 18.13 -6.29
C LEU A 153 3.44 17.13 -5.99
N CYS A 154 2.56 17.44 -5.03
CA CYS A 154 1.45 16.56 -4.66
C CYS A 154 0.49 16.35 -5.84
N GLU A 155 0.09 17.41 -6.53
CA GLU A 155 -0.81 17.31 -7.68
C GLU A 155 -0.19 16.48 -8.82
N THR A 156 1.10 16.67 -9.11
CA THR A 156 1.81 15.88 -10.12
C THR A 156 1.84 14.40 -9.75
N LEU A 157 2.18 14.08 -8.49
CA LEU A 157 2.21 12.72 -7.98
C LEU A 157 0.84 12.05 -8.07
N GLU A 158 -0.19 12.70 -7.51
CA GLU A 158 -1.54 12.13 -7.45
C GLU A 158 -2.14 11.95 -8.84
N ASN A 159 -1.95 12.91 -9.74
CA ASN A 159 -2.39 12.76 -11.14
C ASN A 159 -1.68 11.61 -11.85
N THR A 160 -0.42 11.32 -11.50
CA THR A 160 0.30 10.16 -12.02
C THR A 160 -0.28 8.86 -11.45
N VAL A 161 -0.58 8.83 -10.15
CA VAL A 161 -1.25 7.68 -9.51
C VAL A 161 -2.59 7.39 -10.20
N ARG A 162 -3.49 8.40 -10.29
CA ARG A 162 -4.83 8.24 -10.88
C ARG A 162 -4.78 7.65 -12.30
N LYS A 163 -3.83 8.10 -13.11
CA LYS A 163 -3.59 7.57 -14.46
C LYS A 163 -3.11 6.12 -14.44
N LEU A 164 -2.01 5.84 -13.73
CA LEU A 164 -1.37 4.53 -13.76
C LEU A 164 -2.22 3.44 -13.09
N ILE A 165 -2.98 3.79 -12.07
CA ILE A 165 -3.88 2.86 -11.38
C ILE A 165 -5.19 2.63 -12.13
N SER A 166 -5.55 3.53 -13.06
CA SER A 166 -6.89 3.62 -13.63
C SER A 166 -7.94 3.81 -12.54
N GLU A 167 -7.92 4.98 -11.91
CA GLU A 167 -8.84 5.34 -10.82
C GLU A 167 -10.30 5.01 -11.19
N ASN A 168 -10.98 4.31 -10.29
CA ASN A 168 -12.37 3.85 -10.49
C ASN A 168 -13.13 3.82 -9.17
N GLY A 169 -13.63 4.98 -8.73
CA GLY A 169 -14.38 5.11 -7.48
C GLY A 169 -13.64 4.48 -6.30
N LEU A 170 -14.34 3.65 -5.53
CA LEU A 170 -13.74 2.92 -4.39
C LEU A 170 -12.97 1.65 -4.80
N GLN A 171 -13.01 1.28 -6.07
CA GLN A 171 -12.39 0.06 -6.56
C GLN A 171 -10.88 0.22 -6.77
N ALA A 172 -10.42 1.39 -7.20
CA ALA A 172 -9.01 1.63 -7.48
C ALA A 172 -8.71 3.13 -7.35
N GLY A 173 -7.64 3.49 -6.66
CA GLY A 173 -7.33 4.89 -6.44
C GLY A 173 -6.19 5.14 -5.46
N ILE A 174 -6.15 6.39 -4.99
CA ILE A 174 -5.25 6.85 -3.94
C ILE A 174 -5.82 6.38 -2.60
N ALA A 175 -5.00 5.72 -1.79
CA ALA A 175 -5.45 5.15 -0.51
C ALA A 175 -5.55 6.21 0.60
N PHE A 176 -4.60 7.16 0.60
CA PHE A 176 -4.51 8.27 1.54
C PHE A 176 -3.75 9.43 0.90
N PRO A 177 -3.88 10.68 1.42
CA PRO A 177 -3.26 11.86 0.83
C PRO A 177 -1.73 11.76 0.73
N THR A 178 -1.15 12.48 -0.22
CA THR A 178 0.31 12.54 -0.39
C THR A 178 0.94 13.32 0.77
N GLY A 179 1.49 12.63 1.76
CA GLY A 179 2.33 13.21 2.80
C GLY A 179 3.66 13.68 2.21
N CYS A 180 4.03 14.92 2.46
CA CYS A 180 5.29 15.53 2.00
C CYS A 180 5.94 16.34 3.13
N SER A 181 5.93 15.78 4.34
CA SER A 181 6.31 16.45 5.58
C SER A 181 7.78 16.87 5.57
N LEU A 182 8.05 18.13 5.91
CA LEU A 182 9.38 18.74 5.85
C LEU A 182 10.04 18.80 7.24
N ASN A 183 11.33 18.52 7.28
CA ASN A 183 12.21 18.75 8.42
C ASN A 183 11.72 18.06 9.71
N TRP A 184 11.44 18.83 10.76
CA TRP A 184 10.99 18.32 12.07
C TRP A 184 9.58 17.73 12.05
N VAL A 185 8.77 18.01 11.02
CA VAL A 185 7.44 17.38 10.88
C VAL A 185 7.63 15.97 10.33
N ALA A 186 7.37 14.94 11.14
CA ALA A 186 7.66 13.56 10.77
C ALA A 186 6.71 13.00 9.69
N ALA A 187 5.40 13.24 9.84
CA ALA A 187 4.36 12.66 9.00
C ALA A 187 3.10 13.56 8.94
N HIS A 188 2.13 13.15 8.12
CA HIS A 188 0.76 13.70 8.04
C HIS A 188 0.62 15.16 7.64
N TRP A 189 1.68 15.78 7.11
CA TRP A 189 1.57 17.07 6.47
C TRP A 189 1.48 16.95 4.96
N THR A 190 0.47 17.59 4.38
CA THR A 190 0.26 17.81 2.95
C THR A 190 -0.28 19.23 2.76
N PRO A 191 0.08 19.95 1.69
CA PRO A 191 -0.33 21.35 1.51
C PRO A 191 -1.84 21.46 1.31
N ASN A 192 -2.46 22.39 2.03
CA ASN A 192 -3.85 22.81 1.78
C ASN A 192 -3.92 23.85 0.65
N THR A 193 -5.13 24.14 0.19
CA THR A 193 -5.34 25.19 -0.82
C THR A 193 -4.73 26.53 -0.39
N GLY A 194 -3.91 27.12 -1.27
CA GLY A 194 -3.25 28.40 -1.03
C GLY A 194 -1.92 28.32 -0.28
N ASP A 195 -1.47 27.11 0.10
CA ASP A 195 -0.13 26.89 0.61
C ASP A 195 0.92 27.28 -0.46
N LYS A 196 1.95 27.99 -0.03
CA LYS A 196 3.04 28.50 -0.88
C LYS A 196 4.41 27.94 -0.47
N THR A 197 4.42 26.88 0.34
CA THR A 197 5.63 26.21 0.77
C THR A 197 6.39 25.70 -0.45
N VAL A 198 7.69 25.96 -0.47
CA VAL A 198 8.61 25.57 -1.53
C VAL A 198 9.62 24.60 -0.93
N LEU A 199 9.93 23.54 -1.67
CA LEU A 199 10.97 22.59 -1.31
C LEU A 199 12.35 23.25 -1.45
N HIS A 200 13.16 23.23 -0.40
CA HIS A 200 14.51 23.82 -0.39
C HIS A 200 15.62 22.76 -0.44
N TYR A 201 16.86 23.21 -0.67
CA TYR A 201 18.03 22.34 -0.80
C TYR A 201 18.36 21.60 0.51
N ASP A 202 18.23 22.31 1.64
CA ASP A 202 18.52 21.78 2.97
C ASP A 202 17.32 21.10 3.63
N ASP A 203 16.20 20.94 2.92
CA ASP A 203 15.03 20.26 3.47
C ASP A 203 15.22 18.74 3.48
N VAL A 204 14.71 18.11 4.55
CA VAL A 204 14.52 16.66 4.65
C VAL A 204 13.03 16.35 4.55
N MET A 205 12.61 15.97 3.35
CA MET A 205 11.20 15.67 3.04
C MET A 205 10.93 14.18 3.17
N LYS A 206 9.86 13.82 3.87
CA LYS A 206 9.31 12.45 3.85
C LYS A 206 8.17 12.43 2.86
N LEU A 207 8.33 11.71 1.76
CA LEU A 207 7.28 11.53 0.76
C LEU A 207 6.59 10.19 0.98
N ASP A 208 5.33 10.25 1.35
CA ASP A 208 4.51 9.14 1.79
C ASP A 208 3.17 9.18 1.05
N PHE A 209 2.85 8.12 0.32
CA PHE A 209 1.60 8.06 -0.45
C PHE A 209 1.17 6.62 -0.63
N GLY A 210 -0.15 6.44 -0.69
CA GLY A 210 -0.75 5.12 -0.79
C GLY A 210 -1.51 4.90 -2.08
N THR A 211 -1.50 3.67 -2.56
CA THR A 211 -2.31 3.19 -3.69
C THR A 211 -3.15 2.00 -3.24
N HIS A 212 -4.32 1.79 -3.84
CA HIS A 212 -5.12 0.60 -3.52
C HIS A 212 -5.88 0.04 -4.71
N ILE A 213 -6.21 -1.26 -4.62
CA ILE A 213 -7.11 -2.00 -5.51
C ILE A 213 -8.06 -2.80 -4.63
N ASP A 214 -9.37 -2.68 -4.81
CA ASP A 214 -10.43 -3.35 -4.06
C ASP A 214 -10.27 -3.23 -2.53
N GLY A 215 -9.76 -2.08 -2.07
CA GLY A 215 -9.46 -1.81 -0.65
C GLY A 215 -8.14 -2.40 -0.14
N TYR A 216 -7.38 -3.14 -0.94
CA TYR A 216 -6.05 -3.63 -0.58
C TYR A 216 -5.00 -2.53 -0.79
N ILE A 217 -4.56 -1.94 0.32
CA ILE A 217 -3.70 -0.76 0.35
C ILE A 217 -2.22 -1.16 0.29
N VAL A 218 -1.46 -0.38 -0.47
CA VAL A 218 0.00 -0.30 -0.38
C VAL A 218 0.35 1.03 0.25
N ASP A 219 0.93 0.95 1.44
CA ASP A 219 1.53 2.06 2.18
C ASP A 219 3.05 1.94 2.06
N SER A 220 3.69 2.96 1.48
CA SER A 220 5.13 2.95 1.27
C SER A 220 5.65 4.39 1.11
N ALA A 221 6.71 4.69 1.85
CA ALA A 221 7.30 6.02 1.90
C ALA A 221 8.78 6.00 1.54
N PHE A 222 9.33 7.19 1.25
CA PHE A 222 10.77 7.39 1.19
C PHE A 222 11.15 8.82 1.55
N THR A 223 12.35 8.99 2.08
CA THR A 223 12.91 10.30 2.39
C THR A 223 13.69 10.86 1.21
N VAL A 224 13.63 12.17 1.03
CA VAL A 224 14.35 12.95 0.04
C VAL A 224 15.11 14.06 0.77
N ALA A 225 16.41 14.12 0.54
CA ALA A 225 17.27 15.22 0.94
C ALA A 225 18.24 15.50 -0.23
N PHE A 226 18.50 16.77 -0.51
CA PHE A 226 19.44 17.15 -1.59
C PHE A 226 20.83 17.47 -1.07
N ASN A 227 20.92 17.89 0.19
CA ASN A 227 22.19 18.08 0.87
C ASN A 227 22.73 16.73 1.38
N PRO A 228 23.90 16.26 0.89
CA PRO A 228 24.49 14.98 1.28
C PRO A 228 24.82 14.86 2.78
N MET A 229 24.83 15.98 3.51
CA MET A 229 24.96 16.00 4.97
C MET A 229 23.92 15.10 5.66
N PHE A 230 22.74 14.91 5.04
CA PHE A 230 21.68 14.06 5.60
C PHE A 230 21.78 12.59 5.16
N ASP A 231 22.68 12.22 4.24
CA ASP A 231 22.78 10.85 3.74
C ASP A 231 22.96 9.80 4.86
N PRO A 232 23.80 10.04 5.89
CA PRO A 232 23.93 9.11 7.02
C PRO A 232 22.62 8.94 7.82
N LEU A 233 21.82 10.00 7.96
CA LEU A 233 20.52 9.94 8.63
C LEU A 233 19.50 9.12 7.83
N LEU A 234 19.52 9.29 6.50
CA LEU A 234 18.66 8.52 5.59
C LEU A 234 19.06 7.03 5.57
N GLU A 235 20.36 6.73 5.66
CA GLU A 235 20.84 5.35 5.78
C GLU A 235 20.38 4.72 7.09
N ALA A 236 20.59 5.39 8.23
CA ALA A 236 20.18 4.90 9.54
C ALA A 236 18.69 4.50 9.56
N SER A 237 17.83 5.38 9.04
CA SER A 237 16.39 5.13 8.96
C SER A 237 16.03 3.97 8.01
N ARG A 238 16.73 3.89 6.86
CA ARG A 238 16.53 2.81 5.89
C ARG A 238 16.96 1.45 6.45
N GLU A 239 18.11 1.36 7.11
CA GLU A 239 18.59 0.12 7.71
C GLU A 239 17.73 -0.31 8.89
N ALA A 240 17.28 0.62 9.73
CA ALA A 240 16.34 0.33 10.80
C ALA A 240 15.02 -0.23 10.24
N THR A 241 14.48 0.37 9.17
CA THR A 241 13.28 -0.13 8.47
C THR A 241 13.49 -1.54 7.90
N ASN A 242 14.62 -1.78 7.22
CA ASN A 242 14.94 -3.09 6.65
C ASN A 242 15.16 -4.16 7.73
N THR A 243 15.72 -3.78 8.88
CA THR A 243 15.81 -4.64 10.06
C THR A 243 14.41 -5.01 10.52
N GLY A 244 13.51 -4.04 10.68
CA GLY A 244 12.10 -4.29 11.00
C GLY A 244 11.44 -5.28 10.03
N ILE A 245 11.61 -5.08 8.72
CA ILE A 245 11.09 -6.01 7.69
C ILE A 245 11.63 -7.43 7.88
N LYS A 246 12.93 -7.57 8.18
CA LYS A 246 13.59 -8.86 8.38
C LYS A 246 13.16 -9.55 9.69
N GLU A 247 12.91 -8.77 10.74
CA GLU A 247 12.43 -9.27 12.04
C GLU A 247 10.95 -9.65 12.01
N CYS A 248 10.14 -8.97 11.18
CA CYS A 248 8.72 -9.27 11.05
C CYS A 248 8.47 -10.71 10.58
N GLY A 249 7.51 -11.37 11.22
CA GLY A 249 7.13 -12.73 10.87
C GLY A 249 5.87 -13.19 11.60
N ILE A 250 5.26 -14.28 11.10
CA ILE A 250 4.15 -14.91 11.80
C ILE A 250 4.67 -15.41 13.16
N ASP A 251 3.90 -15.15 14.22
CA ASP A 251 4.21 -15.49 15.62
C ASP A 251 5.35 -14.67 16.28
N VAL A 252 5.89 -13.65 15.60
CA VAL A 252 6.89 -12.74 16.20
C VAL A 252 6.21 -11.71 17.12
N ARG A 253 6.84 -11.39 18.25
CA ARG A 253 6.36 -10.35 19.17
C ARG A 253 6.71 -8.97 18.65
N LEU A 254 5.72 -8.07 18.61
CA LEU A 254 5.92 -6.70 18.12
C LEU A 254 7.01 -5.92 18.89
N CYS A 255 7.15 -6.17 20.20
CA CYS A 255 8.20 -5.54 21.00
C CYS A 255 9.62 -5.95 20.60
N ASP A 256 9.81 -7.17 20.08
CA ASP A 256 11.12 -7.66 19.64
C ASP A 256 11.52 -6.98 18.33
N VAL A 257 10.54 -6.80 17.42
CA VAL A 257 10.73 -6.02 16.20
C VAL A 257 11.11 -4.58 16.55
N GLY A 258 10.38 -3.94 17.47
CA GLY A 258 10.68 -2.59 17.95
C GLY A 258 12.08 -2.47 18.55
N ALA A 259 12.47 -3.41 19.42
CA ALA A 259 13.80 -3.41 20.04
C ALA A 259 14.92 -3.55 19.01
N ALA A 260 14.77 -4.41 17.99
CA ALA A 260 15.75 -4.57 16.94
C ALA A 260 15.85 -3.34 16.01
N ILE A 261 14.72 -2.70 15.70
CA ILE A 261 14.69 -1.42 14.96
C ILE A 261 15.44 -0.35 15.76
N GLN A 262 15.14 -0.22 17.06
CA GLN A 262 15.78 0.75 17.94
C GLN A 262 17.29 0.52 18.03
N GLU A 263 17.72 -0.72 18.23
CA GLU A 263 19.13 -1.10 18.32
C GLU A 263 19.91 -0.66 17.07
N VAL A 264 19.37 -0.96 15.88
CA VAL A 264 20.01 -0.55 14.61
C VAL A 264 19.98 0.96 14.46
N MET A 265 18.85 1.62 14.70
CA MET A 265 18.72 3.07 14.56
C MET A 265 19.71 3.81 15.47
N GLU A 266 19.79 3.43 16.75
CA GLU A 266 20.64 4.09 17.75
C GLU A 266 22.12 3.71 17.65
N SER A 267 22.48 2.76 16.78
CA SER A 267 23.88 2.44 16.46
C SER A 267 24.54 3.49 15.54
N TYR A 268 23.75 4.38 14.93
CA TYR A 268 24.22 5.42 14.03
C TYR A 268 24.53 6.73 14.75
N GLU A 269 25.63 7.37 14.34
CA GLU A 269 25.93 8.77 14.63
C GLU A 269 25.97 9.58 13.33
N VAL A 270 25.45 10.81 13.38
CA VAL A 270 25.41 11.71 12.23
C VAL A 270 25.93 13.09 12.62
N GLU A 271 26.66 13.75 11.70
CA GLU A 271 27.11 15.12 11.87
C GLU A 271 26.25 16.05 11.01
N ILE A 272 25.53 16.98 11.65
CA ILE A 272 24.68 17.96 10.98
C ILE A 272 25.11 19.34 11.45
N ASN A 273 25.55 20.19 10.51
CA ASN A 273 26.04 21.54 10.77
C ASN A 273 27.14 21.61 11.85
N GLY A 274 28.10 20.69 11.80
CA GLY A 274 29.23 20.66 12.74
C GLY A 274 28.89 20.13 14.14
N LYS A 275 27.69 19.58 14.33
CA LYS A 275 27.28 18.95 15.58
C LYS A 275 26.92 17.48 15.36
N VAL A 276 27.48 16.63 16.22
CA VAL A 276 27.23 15.19 16.21
C VAL A 276 25.98 14.86 17.01
N TYR A 277 25.17 13.96 16.47
CA TYR A 277 23.96 13.42 17.09
C TYR A 277 23.97 11.91 16.96
N GLN A 278 23.61 11.22 18.04
CA GLN A 278 23.13 9.85 17.94
C GLN A 278 21.72 9.89 17.32
N VAL A 279 21.47 9.06 16.30
CA VAL A 279 20.12 8.95 15.73
C VAL A 279 19.21 8.30 16.76
N LYS A 280 17.98 8.80 16.86
CA LYS A 280 16.98 8.26 17.79
C LYS A 280 15.74 7.87 17.03
N GLU A 281 15.13 6.77 17.46
CA GLU A 281 13.76 6.51 17.09
C GLU A 281 12.83 7.58 17.68
N TYR A 282 11.67 7.77 17.05
CA TYR A 282 10.64 8.64 17.57
C TYR A 282 9.71 7.80 18.48
N PRO A 283 9.79 7.91 19.82
CA PRO A 283 9.16 6.95 20.73
C PRO A 283 7.63 7.00 20.72
N LYS A 284 7.06 8.08 20.15
CA LYS A 284 5.62 8.25 19.98
C LYS A 284 5.33 9.03 18.71
N LEU A 285 4.98 8.35 17.63
CA LEU A 285 4.34 8.96 16.47
C LEU A 285 2.89 9.34 16.86
N GLU A 286 2.74 10.41 17.64
CA GLU A 286 1.43 10.96 18.00
C GLU A 286 0.85 11.76 16.83
N TRP A 287 -0.45 11.56 16.59
CA TRP A 287 -1.24 12.37 15.66
C TRP A 287 -1.52 13.71 16.34
N THR A 288 -0.77 14.75 15.99
CA THR A 288 -1.07 16.15 16.41
C THR A 288 -1.81 16.89 15.32
#